data_AF-A0A5N4B6X1-F1
#
_entry.id   AF-A0A5N4B6X1-F1
#
_cell.length_a   1.000
_cell.length_b   1.000
_cell.length_c   1.000
_cell.angle_alpha   90.00
_cell.angle_beta   90.00
_cell.angle_gamma   90.00
#
_symmetry.space_group_name_H-M   'P 1'
#
loop_
_entity.id
_entity.type
_entity.pdbx_description
1 polymer ?
#
loop_
_entity_poly.entity_id
_entity_poly.type
_entity_poly.pdbx_seq_one_letter_code
_entity_poly.pdbx_strand_id
1 'polypeptide(L)'
;MLPLTNGVPQGSILGPLPFLLYINDLSHNIPDQCFCLLYADDTTLLVKDQDMHTLISNSECCFNSAVKWCNTSDLRINVSKTEKMILSLRRLDHDNPEYVRFLGVRLDLKF
;
A
#
# COMPACT_ATOMS: atom_id res chain seq x y z
N MET A 1 26.00 21.76 10.29
CA MET A 1 24.77 21.01 9.95
C MET A 1 24.96 20.52 8.52
N LEU A 2 25.04 19.20 8.29
CA LEU A 2 25.15 18.70 6.92
C LEU A 2 23.86 19.06 6.15
N PRO A 3 23.95 19.43 4.86
CA PRO A 3 22.78 19.75 4.07
C PRO A 3 21.91 18.49 3.93
N LEU A 4 20.63 18.62 4.27
CA LEU A 4 19.64 17.58 4.02
C LEU A 4 19.36 17.58 2.51
N THR A 5 19.92 16.61 1.78
CA THR A 5 19.74 16.52 0.32
C THR A 5 18.33 16.06 -0.03
N ASN A 6 17.82 15.04 0.65
CA ASN A 6 16.45 14.53 0.47
C ASN A 6 15.83 14.23 1.84
N GLY A 7 14.55 14.60 2.03
CA GLY A 7 13.77 14.29 3.23
C GLY A 7 13.27 15.51 4.01
N VAL A 8 12.58 15.25 5.12
CA VAL A 8 12.08 16.27 6.04
C VAL A 8 12.73 16.11 7.42
N PRO A 9 13.04 17.20 8.14
CA PRO A 9 13.57 17.09 9.50
C PRO A 9 12.58 16.40 10.45
N GLN A 10 12.99 15.29 11.05
CA GLN A 10 12.21 14.61 12.09
C GLN A 10 12.10 15.50 13.33
N GLY A 11 10.91 15.52 13.96
CA GLY A 11 10.63 16.40 15.11
C GLY A 11 10.20 17.83 14.73
N SER A 12 10.16 18.17 13.44
CA SER A 12 9.51 19.39 12.96
C SER A 12 7.99 19.23 13.00
N ILE A 13 7.29 20.23 13.54
CA ILE A 13 5.81 20.32 13.52
C ILE A 13 5.29 20.29 12.08
N LEU A 14 6.03 20.90 11.15
CA LEU A 14 5.64 20.99 9.75
C LEU A 14 6.16 19.81 8.92
N GLY A 15 7.11 19.01 9.40
CA GLY A 15 7.71 17.90 8.65
C GLY A 15 6.71 16.91 8.04
N PRO A 16 5.61 16.54 8.74
CA PRO A 16 4.59 15.65 8.18
C PRO A 16 3.85 16.22 6.96
N LEU A 17 3.64 17.54 6.89
CA LEU A 17 2.79 18.14 5.86
C LEU A 17 3.39 18.04 4.45
N PRO A 18 4.67 18.40 4.19
CA PRO A 18 5.31 18.18 2.90
C PRO A 18 5.33 16.70 2.50
N PHE A 19 5.54 15.79 3.46
CA PHE A 19 5.49 14.36 3.18
C PHE A 19 4.09 13.91 2.75
N LEU A 20 3.04 14.38 3.42
CA LEU A 20 1.66 14.08 3.04
C LEU A 20 1.31 14.61 1.65
N LEU A 21 1.72 15.85 1.33
CA LEU A 21 1.54 16.41 -0.02
C LEU A 21 2.27 15.57 -1.08
N TYR A 22 3.45 15.06 -0.73
CA TYR A 22 4.27 14.23 -1.60
C TYR A 22 3.65 12.86 -1.87
N ILE A 23 3.28 12.12 -0.81
CA ILE A 23 2.76 10.76 -0.93
C ILE A 23 1.36 10.71 -1.53
N ASN A 24 0.56 11.78 -1.40
CA ASN A 24 -0.80 11.83 -1.96
C ASN A 24 -0.83 11.71 -3.49
N ASP A 25 0.26 12.02 -4.19
CA ASP A 25 0.38 11.81 -5.65
C ASP A 25 0.32 10.32 -6.03
N LEU A 26 0.71 9.40 -5.14
CA LEU A 26 0.62 7.96 -5.38
C LEU A 26 -0.79 7.54 -5.78
N SER A 27 -1.81 8.05 -5.07
CA SER A 27 -3.22 7.69 -5.33
C SER A 27 -3.68 8.01 -6.76
N HIS A 28 -3.11 9.03 -7.40
CA HIS A 28 -3.41 9.41 -8.78
C HIS A 28 -2.65 8.58 -9.83
N ASN A 29 -1.63 7.83 -9.40
CA ASN A 29 -0.81 6.98 -10.25
C ASN A 29 -1.17 5.48 -10.13
N ILE A 30 -2.20 5.17 -9.32
CA ILE A 30 -2.77 3.82 -9.19
C ILE A 30 -3.93 3.66 -10.18
N PRO A 31 -4.10 2.47 -10.80
CA PRO A 31 -5.23 2.21 -11.69
C PRO A 31 -6.60 2.34 -10.99
N ASP A 32 -7.62 2.82 -11.72
CA ASP A 32 -8.97 3.10 -11.19
C ASP A 32 -9.66 1.88 -10.53
N GLN A 33 -9.30 0.66 -10.94
CA GLN A 33 -9.82 -0.57 -10.34
C GLN A 33 -9.29 -0.84 -8.91
N CYS A 34 -8.31 -0.07 -8.46
CA CYS A 34 -7.74 -0.18 -7.12
C CYS A 34 -8.02 1.06 -6.29
N PHE A 35 -8.54 0.81 -5.10
CA PHE A 35 -8.67 1.81 -4.08
C PHE A 35 -7.37 1.90 -3.27
N CYS A 36 -6.66 3.02 -3.41
CA CYS A 36 -5.43 3.31 -2.69
C CYS A 36 -5.76 4.07 -1.39
N LEU A 37 -5.50 3.44 -0.24
CA LEU A 37 -5.63 4.04 1.08
C LEU A 37 -4.24 4.41 1.61
N LEU A 38 -4.07 5.67 1.98
CA LEU A 38 -2.82 6.21 2.55
C LEU A 38 -3.03 6.60 4.01
N TYR A 39 -2.12 6.14 4.87
CA TYR A 39 -2.02 6.57 6.26
C TYR A 39 -0.55 6.89 6.56
N ALA A 40 -0.17 8.16 6.42
CA ALA A 40 1.24 8.56 6.40
C ALA A 40 2.05 7.71 5.41
N ASP A 41 3.03 6.92 5.85
CA ASP A 41 3.83 6.02 5.03
C ASP A 41 3.20 4.63 4.83
N ASP A 42 2.23 4.24 5.66
CA ASP A 42 1.49 2.99 5.50
C ASP A 42 0.49 3.12 4.34
N THR A 43 0.68 2.29 3.31
CA THR A 43 -0.17 2.27 2.11
C THR A 43 -0.90 0.93 2.00
N THR A 44 -2.19 0.96 1.71
CA THR A 44 -3.00 -0.24 1.43
C THR A 44 -3.65 -0.12 0.06
N LEU A 45 -3.47 -1.15 -0.77
CA LEU A 45 -4.11 -1.28 -2.07
C LEU A 45 -5.24 -2.29 -1.98
N LEU A 46 -6.47 -1.84 -2.21
CA LEU A 46 -7.66 -2.69 -2.20
C LEU A 46 -8.16 -2.89 -3.62
N VAL A 47 -8.35 -4.15 -4.01
CA VAL A 47 -8.93 -4.54 -5.29
C VAL A 47 -10.12 -5.44 -5.00
N LYS A 48 -11.19 -5.28 -5.78
CA LYS A 48 -12.40 -6.11 -5.70
C LYS A 48 -12.73 -6.68 -7.07
N ASP A 49 -13.03 -7.96 -7.11
CA ASP A 49 -13.58 -8.62 -8.29
C ASP A 49 -14.37 -9.86 -7.86
N GLN A 50 -15.28 -10.32 -8.71
CA GLN A 50 -16.01 -11.57 -8.50
C GLN A 50 -15.22 -12.78 -9.03
N ASP A 51 -14.36 -12.56 -10.02
CA ASP A 51 -13.50 -13.57 -10.61
C ASP A 51 -12.10 -13.53 -9.98
N MET A 52 -11.62 -14.71 -9.56
CA MET A 52 -10.35 -14.83 -8.84
C MET A 52 -9.15 -14.47 -9.73
N HIS A 53 -9.17 -14.86 -10.99
CA HIS A 53 -8.07 -14.57 -11.91
C HIS A 53 -7.96 -13.06 -12.17
N THR A 54 -9.09 -12.42 -12.38
CA THR A 54 -9.19 -10.96 -12.58
C THR A 54 -8.79 -10.21 -11.32
N LEU A 55 -9.21 -10.67 -10.13
CA LEU A 55 -8.79 -10.11 -8.84
C LEU A 55 -7.27 -10.12 -8.68
N ILE A 56 -6.63 -11.28 -8.90
CA ILE A 56 -5.18 -11.45 -8.77
C ILE A 56 -4.45 -10.58 -9.80
N SER A 57 -4.87 -10.63 -11.06
CA SER A 57 -4.25 -9.85 -12.13
C SER A 57 -4.33 -8.34 -11.87
N ASN A 58 -5.50 -7.86 -11.43
CA ASN A 58 -5.68 -6.46 -11.05
C ASN A 58 -4.84 -6.09 -9.83
N SER A 59 -4.77 -6.97 -8.81
CA SER A 59 -3.92 -6.76 -7.63
C SER A 59 -2.44 -6.61 -8.00
N GLU A 60 -1.94 -7.47 -8.90
CA GLU A 60 -0.55 -7.41 -9.37
C GLU A 60 -0.29 -6.16 -10.21
N CYS A 61 -1.22 -5.80 -11.09
CA CYS A 61 -1.14 -4.57 -11.88
C CYS A 61 -1.03 -3.33 -10.97
N CYS A 62 -1.87 -3.26 -9.94
CA CYS A 62 -1.90 -2.11 -9.03
C CYS A 62 -0.65 -2.05 -8.16
N PHE A 63 -0.17 -3.20 -7.67
CA PHE A 63 1.10 -3.28 -6.95
C PHE A 63 2.28 -2.84 -7.83
N ASN A 64 2.33 -3.28 -9.10
CA ASN A 64 3.39 -2.87 -10.03
C ASN A 64 3.36 -1.36 -10.34
N SER A 65 2.17 -0.76 -10.43
CA SER A 65 2.03 0.70 -10.55
C SER A 65 2.56 1.42 -9.32
N ALA A 66 2.28 0.92 -8.11
CA ALA A 66 2.83 1.48 -6.87
C ALA A 66 4.36 1.37 -6.83
N VAL A 67 4.93 0.21 -7.21
CA VAL A 67 6.38 0.01 -7.31
C VAL A 67 7.00 1.00 -8.29
N LYS A 68 6.40 1.16 -9.47
CA LYS A 68 6.85 2.10 -10.49
C LYS A 68 6.85 3.53 -9.96
N TRP A 69 5.75 3.96 -9.34
CA TRP A 69 5.63 5.31 -8.77
C TRP A 69 6.68 5.54 -7.67
N CYS A 70 6.85 4.59 -6.74
CA CYS A 70 7.87 4.69 -5.71
C CYS A 70 9.27 4.87 -6.31
N ASN A 71 9.62 4.09 -7.34
CA ASN A 71 10.92 4.20 -8.00
C ASN A 71 11.12 5.54 -8.71
N THR A 72 10.08 6.10 -9.34
CA THR A 72 10.15 7.43 -9.98
C THR A 72 10.16 8.57 -8.99
N SER A 73 9.62 8.33 -7.79
CA SER A 73 9.55 9.25 -6.67
C SER A 73 10.69 8.99 -5.66
N ASP A 74 11.83 8.40 -6.05
CA ASP A 74 12.98 8.16 -5.15
C ASP A 74 12.63 7.50 -3.79
N LEU A 75 11.52 6.77 -3.72
CA LEU A 75 11.04 6.04 -2.57
C LEU A 75 11.34 4.55 -2.74
N ARG A 76 11.40 3.84 -1.61
CA ARG A 76 11.64 2.39 -1.60
C ARG A 76 10.52 1.70 -0.87
N ILE A 77 9.91 0.71 -1.53
CA ILE A 77 8.94 -0.18 -0.90
C ILE A 77 9.69 -1.12 0.04
N ASN A 78 9.20 -1.25 1.27
CA ASN A 78 9.72 -2.23 2.21
C ASN A 78 9.06 -3.59 1.96
N VAL A 79 9.61 -4.35 1.02
CA VAL A 79 9.09 -5.67 0.61
C VAL A 79 8.91 -6.62 1.79
N SER A 80 9.81 -6.57 2.79
CA SER A 80 9.72 -7.44 3.99
C SER A 80 8.52 -7.14 4.90
N LYS A 81 7.93 -5.95 4.78
CA LYS A 81 6.73 -5.54 5.53
C LYS A 81 5.47 -5.52 4.67
N THR A 82 5.59 -5.73 3.37
CA THR A 82 4.44 -5.76 2.46
C THR A 82 3.76 -7.11 2.56
N GLU A 83 2.50 -7.11 3.01
CA GLU A 83 1.68 -8.32 3.14
C GLU A 83 0.56 -8.33 2.08
N LYS A 84 0.12 -9.53 1.68
CA LYS A 84 -1.01 -9.73 0.76
C LYS A 84 -2.03 -10.67 1.41
N MET A 85 -3.31 -10.32 1.34
CA MET A 85 -4.41 -11.14 1.87
C MET A 85 -5.63 -11.04 0.96
N ILE A 86 -6.22 -12.18 0.65
CA ILE A 86 -7.48 -12.27 -0.11
C ILE A 86 -8.62 -12.51 0.87
N LEU A 87 -9.62 -11.62 0.84
CA LEU A 87 -10.82 -11.72 1.65
C LEU A 87 -12.01 -12.23 0.82
N SER A 88 -12.70 -13.25 1.30
CA SER A 88 -13.90 -13.79 0.66
C SER A 88 -14.83 -14.42 1.68
N LEU A 89 -16.14 -14.30 1.44
CA LEU A 89 -17.17 -15.03 2.20
C LEU A 89 -17.29 -16.50 1.76
N ARG A 90 -16.69 -16.85 0.62
CA ARG A 90 -16.62 -18.23 0.14
C ARG A 90 -15.35 -18.86 0.69
N ARG A 91 -15.42 -20.16 1.01
CA ARG A 91 -14.23 -20.93 1.35
C ARG A 91 -13.36 -21.05 0.10
N LEU A 92 -12.23 -20.37 0.10
CA LEU A 92 -11.25 -20.41 -0.97
C LEU A 92 -10.07 -21.26 -0.52
N ASP A 93 -9.58 -22.11 -1.41
CA ASP A 93 -8.31 -22.78 -1.23
C ASP A 93 -7.21 -21.85 -1.77
N HIS A 94 -6.83 -20.87 -0.96
CA HIS A 94 -5.75 -19.95 -1.27
C HIS A 94 -4.85 -19.81 -0.06
N ASP A 95 -3.54 -19.83 -0.31
CA ASP A 95 -2.53 -19.58 0.72
C ASP A 95 -2.64 -18.11 1.15
N ASN A 96 -3.22 -17.90 2.33
CA ASN A 96 -3.39 -16.61 2.96
C ASN A 96 -2.62 -16.62 4.28
N PRO A 97 -2.01 -15.49 4.69
CA PRO A 97 -1.44 -15.39 6.02
C PRO A 97 -2.53 -15.61 7.09
N GLU A 98 -2.14 -16.09 8.27
CA GLU A 98 -3.09 -16.27 9.38
C GLU A 98 -3.79 -14.95 9.73
N TYR A 99 -3.05 -13.85 9.69
CA TYR A 99 -3.55 -12.50 9.82
C TYR A 99 -2.63 -11.52 9.09
N VAL A 100 -3.15 -10.34 8.76
CA VAL A 100 -2.34 -9.17 8.36
C VAL A 100 -2.51 -8.03 9.36
N ARG A 101 -1.49 -7.21 9.53
CA ARG A 101 -1.58 -6.00 10.37
C ARG A 101 -2.07 -4.82 9.54
N PHE A 102 -3.17 -4.22 9.94
CA PHE A 102 -3.76 -3.04 9.30
C PHE A 102 -3.95 -1.93 10.32
N LEU A 103 -3.12 -0.87 10.25
CA LEU A 103 -3.19 0.33 11.10
C LEU A 103 -3.29 0.02 12.61
N GLY A 104 -2.57 -1.01 13.06
CA GLY A 104 -2.56 -1.46 14.46
C GLY A 104 -3.61 -2.51 14.82
N VAL A 105 -4.51 -2.86 13.90
CA VAL A 105 -5.50 -3.93 14.05
C VAL A 105 -5.02 -5.20 13.32
N ARG A 106 -5.41 -6.38 13.80
CA ARG A 106 -5.18 -7.66 13.09
C ARG A 106 -6.43 -8.03 12.31
N LEU A 107 -6.28 -8.30 11.02
CA LEU A 107 -7.34 -8.80 10.16
C LEU A 107 -7.08 -10.28 9.88
N ASP A 108 -8.06 -11.14 10.18
CA ASP A 108 -8.02 -12.58 9.87
C ASP A 108 -9.28 -13.02 9.11
N LEU A 109 -9.30 -14.29 8.67
CA LEU A 109 -10.42 -14.91 7.96
C LEU A 109 -11.37 -15.68 8.89
N LYS A 110 -11.19 -15.58 10.22
CA LYS A 110 -11.94 -16.40 11.19
C LYS A 110 -13.33 -15.79 11.41
N PHE A 111 -14.21 -15.99 10.43
CA PHE A 111 -15.66 -15.80 10.56
C PHE A 111 -16.37 -17.13 10.84
#